data_AF-A0A8S2N6N4-F1
#
_entry.id   AF-A0A8S2N6N4-F1
#
_cell.length_a   1.000
_cell.length_b   1.000
_cell.length_c   1.000
_cell.angle_alpha   90.00
_cell.angle_beta   90.00
_cell.angle_gamma   90.00
#
_symmetry.space_group_name_H-M   'P 1'
#
loop_
_entity.id
_entity.type
_entity.pdbx_description
1 polymer ?
#
loop_
_entity_poly.entity_id
_entity_poly.type
_entity_poly.pdbx_seq_one_letter_code
_entity_poly.pdbx_strand_id
1 'polypeptide(L)'
;YAQETQHEKILRGLAIGIALVQYGRLEEADELIEKLNQDKDPILRRSAMYTVGMAYCGTGNNTAIRKLLHVAVSDVNNDVRRSAVESLGFLMFRKFLERKFGKSARIPQC
;
A
#
# COMPACT_ATOMS: atom_id res chain seq x y z
N TYR A 1 -9.84 14.18 12.13
CA TYR A 1 -10.98 13.26 11.89
C TYR A 1 -10.62 11.79 12.00
N ALA A 2 -9.73 11.21 11.18
CA ALA A 2 -9.41 9.77 11.27
C ALA A 2 -8.87 9.34 12.66
N GLN A 3 -8.09 10.21 13.33
CA GLN A 3 -7.57 9.97 14.69
C GLN A 3 -8.57 10.31 15.81
N GLU A 4 -9.70 10.95 15.49
CA GLU A 4 -10.69 11.41 16.47
C GLU A 4 -11.89 10.46 16.58
N THR A 5 -12.08 9.57 15.59
CA THR A 5 -13.27 8.71 15.51
C THR A 5 -13.03 7.34 16.12
N GLN A 6 -13.87 6.90 17.05
CA GLN A 6 -13.80 5.56 17.64
C GLN A 6 -14.56 4.48 16.83
N HIS A 7 -15.27 4.87 15.76
CA HIS A 7 -16.04 3.93 14.95
C HIS A 7 -15.14 3.21 13.93
N GLU A 8 -14.76 1.97 14.24
CA GLU A 8 -13.90 1.14 13.38
C GLU A 8 -14.40 1.02 11.93
N LYS A 9 -15.72 0.97 11.72
CA LYS A 9 -16.32 0.88 10.38
C LYS A 9 -16.05 2.13 9.54
N ILE A 10 -16.14 3.31 10.15
CA ILE A 10 -15.87 4.59 9.48
C ILE A 10 -14.37 4.72 9.21
N LEU A 11 -13.54 4.34 10.19
CA LEU A 11 -12.09 4.38 10.05
C LEU A 11 -11.58 3.46 8.94
N ARG A 12 -12.14 2.25 8.80
CA ARG A 12 -11.83 1.34 7.68
C ARG A 12 -12.22 1.91 6.32
N GLY A 13 -13.37 2.59 6.22
CA GLY A 13 -13.78 3.27 4.99
C GLY A 13 -12.84 4.40 4.61
N LEU A 14 -12.47 5.24 5.59
CA LEU A 14 -11.51 6.34 5.40
C LEU A 14 -10.12 5.83 5.02
N ALA A 15 -9.64 4.75 5.66
CA ALA A 15 -8.37 4.12 5.34
C ALA A 15 -8.26 3.74 3.86
N ILE A 16 -9.25 3.04 3.33
CA ILE A 16 -9.27 2.66 1.91
C ILE A 16 -9.37 3.90 1.01
N GLY A 17 -10.18 4.89 1.39
CA GLY A 17 -10.29 6.16 0.66
C GLY A 17 -8.95 6.89 0.52
N ILE A 18 -8.16 6.96 1.60
CA ILE A 18 -6.82 7.56 1.57
C ILE A 18 -5.89 6.81 0.62
N ALA A 19 -5.90 5.47 0.67
CA ALA A 19 -5.08 4.65 -0.23
C ALA A 19 -5.43 4.84 -1.71
N LEU A 20 -6.72 5.00 -2.03
CA LEU A 20 -7.19 5.22 -3.40
C LEU A 20 -6.78 6.60 -3.95
N VAL A 21 -6.82 7.65 -3.13
CA VAL A 21 -6.42 9.01 -3.53
C VAL A 21 -4.92 9.09 -3.89
N GLN A 22 -4.11 8.19 -3.33
CA GLN A 22 -2.67 8.15 -3.54
C GLN A 22 -2.23 7.27 -4.72
N TYR A 23 -3.17 6.82 -5.55
CA TYR A 23 -2.86 6.00 -6.72
C TYR A 23 -1.93 6.75 -7.70
N GLY A 24 -0.79 6.14 -8.04
CA GLY A 24 0.15 6.66 -9.04
C GLY A 24 1.05 7.83 -8.59
N ARG A 25 1.00 8.25 -7.32
CA ARG A 25 1.81 9.38 -6.81
C ARG A 25 3.26 9.05 -6.45
N LEU A 26 3.65 7.76 -6.47
CA LEU A 26 5.01 7.30 -6.22
C LEU A 26 5.62 7.91 -4.93
N GLU A 27 6.74 8.62 -5.06
CA GLU A 27 7.54 9.18 -3.96
C GLU A 27 6.78 10.26 -3.16
N GLU A 28 5.83 10.97 -3.76
CA GLU A 28 5.02 11.96 -3.02
C GLU A 28 4.15 11.31 -1.93
N ALA A 29 3.84 10.02 -2.06
CA ALA A 29 3.06 9.29 -1.08
C ALA A 29 3.90 8.80 0.13
N ASP A 30 5.23 8.83 0.05
CA ASP A 30 6.11 8.24 1.07
C ASP A 30 5.98 8.91 2.44
N GLU A 31 5.85 10.24 2.48
CA GLU A 31 5.66 10.99 3.73
C GLU A 31 4.38 10.57 4.45
N LEU A 32 3.30 10.40 3.69
CA LEU A 32 2.00 9.96 4.21
C LEU A 32 2.07 8.50 4.68
N ILE A 33 2.76 7.63 3.94
CA ILE A 33 2.94 6.23 4.30
C ILE A 33 3.70 6.11 5.63
N GLU A 34 4.80 6.84 5.80
CA GLU A 34 5.56 6.83 7.06
C GLU A 34 4.71 7.32 8.23
N LYS A 35 3.96 8.41 8.04
CA LYS A 35 3.06 8.93 9.06
C LYS A 35 2.00 7.91 9.49
N LEU A 36 1.40 7.20 8.54
CA LEU A 36 0.39 6.18 8.83
C LEU A 36 0.99 4.91 9.46
N ASN A 37 2.23 4.57 9.12
CA ASN A 37 2.91 3.38 9.63
C ASN A 37 3.36 3.55 11.10
N GLN A 38 3.65 4.78 11.52
CA GLN A 38 4.01 5.12 12.91
C GLN A 38 2.81 5.19 13.85
N ASP A 39 1.58 5.11 13.32
CA ASP A 39 0.38 5.20 14.13
C ASP A 39 0.19 3.96 15.02
N LYS A 40 -0.40 4.17 16.20
CA LYS A 40 -0.71 3.10 17.15
C LYS A 40 -1.86 2.24 16.65
N ASP A 41 -2.78 2.83 15.89
CA ASP A 41 -3.97 2.15 15.43
C ASP A 41 -3.66 1.17 14.28
N PRO A 42 -3.98 -0.12 14.43
CA PRO A 42 -3.69 -1.12 13.40
C PRO A 42 -4.46 -0.88 12.10
N ILE A 43 -5.62 -0.21 12.15
CA ILE A 43 -6.40 0.13 10.95
C ILE A 43 -5.65 1.17 10.10
N LEU A 44 -4.97 2.13 10.73
CA LEU A 44 -4.18 3.15 10.04
C LEU A 44 -2.88 2.55 9.48
N ARG A 45 -2.21 1.66 10.22
CA ARG A 45 -1.06 0.91 9.68
C ARG A 45 -1.44 0.04 8.48
N ARG A 46 -2.60 -0.63 8.55
CA ARG A 46 -3.16 -1.37 7.41
C ARG A 46 -3.42 -0.45 6.22
N SER A 47 -3.94 0.75 6.46
CA SER A 47 -4.12 1.79 5.42
C SER A 47 -2.79 2.10 4.73
N ALA A 48 -1.72 2.29 5.50
CA ALA A 48 -0.39 2.57 4.97
C ALA A 48 0.04 1.49 3.95
N MET A 49 -0.20 0.21 4.25
CA MET A 49 0.16 -0.90 3.37
C MET A 49 -0.61 -0.87 2.05
N TYR A 50 -1.90 -0.56 2.08
CA TYR A 50 -2.69 -0.39 0.86
C TYR A 50 -2.27 0.85 0.07
N THR A 51 -1.93 1.95 0.75
CA THR A 51 -1.37 3.16 0.11
C THR A 51 -0.08 2.86 -0.62
N VAL A 52 0.85 2.07 -0.05
CA VAL A 52 2.06 1.62 -0.77
C VAL A 52 1.69 0.82 -2.01
N GLY A 53 0.74 -0.10 -1.87
CA GLY A 53 0.24 -0.93 -2.96
C GLY A 53 -0.27 -0.11 -4.15
N MET A 54 -1.07 0.91 -3.86
CA MET A 54 -1.70 1.78 -4.87
C MET A 54 -0.73 2.82 -5.44
N ALA A 55 0.13 3.41 -4.61
CA ALA A 55 1.11 4.40 -5.06
C ALA A 55 2.14 3.79 -6.03
N TYR A 56 2.62 2.58 -5.73
CA TYR A 56 3.67 1.89 -6.50
C TYR A 56 3.15 0.79 -7.43
N CYS A 57 1.85 0.78 -7.73
CA CYS A 57 1.23 -0.25 -8.57
C CYS A 57 1.96 -0.41 -9.91
N GLY A 58 2.44 -1.63 -10.19
CA GLY A 58 3.16 -1.94 -11.43
C GLY A 58 4.51 -1.26 -11.65
N THR A 59 5.08 -0.57 -10.66
CA THR A 59 6.43 0.04 -10.79
C THR A 59 7.54 -0.98 -10.56
N GLY A 60 7.31 -1.94 -9.67
CA GLY A 60 8.34 -2.89 -9.22
C GLY A 60 9.48 -2.25 -8.43
N ASN A 61 9.24 -1.13 -7.73
CA ASN A 61 10.27 -0.46 -6.94
C ASN A 61 10.79 -1.34 -5.80
N ASN A 62 12.11 -1.53 -5.74
CA ASN A 62 12.77 -2.37 -4.74
C ASN A 62 12.68 -1.80 -3.32
N THR A 63 12.61 -0.48 -3.16
CA THR A 63 12.49 0.15 -1.83
C THR A 63 11.13 -0.16 -1.21
N ALA A 64 10.06 0.01 -2.00
CA ALA A 64 8.69 -0.30 -1.58
C ALA A 64 8.51 -1.80 -1.28
N ILE A 65 9.11 -2.70 -2.06
CA ILE A 65 9.09 -4.14 -1.79
C ILE A 65 9.78 -4.47 -0.46
N ARG A 66 10.96 -3.89 -0.19
CA ARG A 66 11.68 -4.11 1.07
C ARG A 66 10.87 -3.60 2.27
N LYS A 67 10.23 -2.44 2.14
CA LYS A 67 9.38 -1.85 3.18
C LYS A 67 8.16 -2.74 3.48
N LEU A 68 7.46 -3.21 2.45
CA LEU A 68 6.34 -4.15 2.61
C LEU A 68 6.76 -5.48 3.25
N LEU A 69 7.90 -6.04 2.85
CA LEU A 69 8.44 -7.27 3.44
C LEU A 69 8.83 -7.09 4.91
N HIS A 70 9.41 -5.94 5.25
CA HIS A 70 9.75 -5.63 6.63
C HIS A 70 8.47 -5.62 7.49
N VAL A 71 7.44 -4.86 7.09
CA VAL A 71 6.18 -4.76 7.84
C VAL A 71 5.44 -6.10 7.92
N ALA A 72 5.48 -6.92 6.87
CA ALA A 72 4.87 -8.25 6.87
C ALA A 72 5.43 -9.20 7.94
N VAL A 73 6.67 -8.99 8.38
CA VAL A 73 7.35 -9.80 9.39
C VAL A 73 7.41 -9.09 10.74
N SER A 74 7.53 -7.77 10.77
CA SER A 74 7.74 -6.99 12.00
C SER A 74 6.45 -6.60 12.72
N ASP A 75 5.31 -6.52 12.04
CA ASP A 75 4.05 -6.10 12.68
C ASP A 75 3.44 -7.23 13.52
N VAL A 76 2.88 -6.87 14.67
CA VAL A 76 2.20 -7.79 15.59
C VAL A 76 0.80 -8.16 15.10
N ASN A 77 0.16 -7.32 14.28
CA ASN A 77 -1.22 -7.51 13.85
C ASN A 77 -1.31 -8.29 12.53
N ASN A 78 -2.02 -9.41 12.55
CA ASN A 78 -2.23 -10.27 11.39
C ASN A 78 -2.94 -9.58 10.21
N ASP A 79 -3.83 -8.62 10.47
CA ASP A 79 -4.52 -7.86 9.41
C ASP A 79 -3.56 -6.97 8.63
N VAL A 80 -2.60 -6.34 9.32
CA VAL A 80 -1.56 -5.51 8.70
C VAL A 80 -0.62 -6.41 7.89
N ARG A 81 -0.19 -7.53 8.47
CA ARG A 81 0.66 -8.52 7.77
C ARG A 81 0.00 -9.04 6.49
N ARG A 82 -1.30 -9.35 6.54
CA ARG A 82 -2.07 -9.78 5.38
C ARG A 82 -2.13 -8.69 4.30
N SER A 83 -2.44 -7.45 4.70
CA SER A 83 -2.47 -6.32 3.75
C SER A 83 -1.13 -6.04 3.09
N ALA A 84 -0.01 -6.24 3.79
CA ALA A 84 1.32 -6.06 3.22
C ALA A 84 1.61 -7.07 2.10
N VAL A 85 1.22 -8.34 2.28
CA VAL A 85 1.37 -9.39 1.26
C VAL A 85 0.40 -9.18 0.09
N GLU A 86 -0.83 -8.73 0.36
CA GLU A 86 -1.79 -8.33 -0.69
C GLU A 86 -1.21 -7.19 -1.56
N SER A 87 -0.62 -6.17 -0.94
CA SER A 87 -0.01 -5.04 -1.64
C SER A 87 1.22 -5.41 -2.47
N LEU A 88 2.00 -6.42 -2.06
CA LEU A 88 3.09 -6.95 -2.91
C LEU A 88 2.57 -7.47 -4.25
N GLY A 89 1.38 -8.08 -4.27
CA GLY A 89 0.72 -8.51 -5.50
C GLY A 89 0.47 -7.35 -6.47
N PHE A 90 -0.01 -6.21 -5.95
CA PHE A 90 -0.24 -5.00 -6.76
C PHE A 90 1.05 -4.39 -7.29
N LEU A 91 2.14 -4.41 -6.53
CA LEU A 91 3.45 -3.93 -7.01
C LEU A 91 4.01 -4.82 -8.13
N MET A 92 3.90 -6.14 -8.00
CA MET A 92 4.54 -7.10 -8.90
C MET A 92 3.70 -7.48 -10.12
N PHE A 93 2.45 -7.03 -10.20
CA PHE A 93 1.52 -7.35 -11.29
C PHE A 93 2.12 -7.15 -12.69
N ARG A 94 2.91 -6.08 -12.88
CA ARG A 94 3.54 -5.77 -14.17
C ARG A 94 4.62 -6.78 -14.58
N LYS A 95 5.47 -7.25 -13.65
CA LYS A 95 6.49 -8.28 -13.97
C LYS A 95 5.85 -9.59 -14.40
N PHE A 96 4.68 -9.92 -13.85
CA PHE A 96 3.91 -11.09 -14.27
C PHE A 96 3.32 -10.90 -15.68
N LEU A 97 2.70 -9.75 -15.96
CA LEU A 97 2.15 -9.46 -17.28
C LEU A 97 3.21 -9.36 -18.37
N GLU A 98 4.34 -8.69 -18.11
CA GLU A 98 5.44 -8.56 -19.08
C GLU A 98 6.03 -9.91 -19.46
N ARG A 99 6.14 -10.85 -18.50
CA ARG A 99 6.55 -12.23 -18.77
C ARG A 99 5.55 -13.01 -19.63
N LYS A 100 4.24 -12.72 -19.51
CA LYS A 100 3.18 -13.50 -20.17
C LYS A 100 2.74 -12.92 -21.53
N PHE A 101 2.77 -11.61 -21.70
CA PHE A 101 2.19 -10.92 -22.86
C PHE A 101 3.18 -10.03 -23.64
N GLY A 102 4.46 -10.02 -23.27
CA GLY A 102 5.48 -9.16 -23.90
C GLY A 102 5.29 -7.68 -23.57
N LYS A 103 6.27 -6.84 -23.96
CA LYS A 103 6.42 -5.41 -23.57
C LYS A 103 5.26 -4.47 -23.95
N SER A 104 4.15 -4.98 -24.49
CA SER A 104 3.00 -4.20 -24.96
C SER A 104 2.00 -3.84 -23.86
N ALA A 105 2.06 -4.46 -22.67
CA ALA A 105 1.19 -4.16 -21.54
C ALA A 105 1.68 -2.95 -20.72
N ARG A 106 2.01 -1.85 -21.41
CA ARG A 106 2.47 -0.63 -20.77
C ARG A 106 1.25 0.09 -20.19
N ILE A 107 0.98 -0.10 -18.90
CA ILE A 107 0.05 0.77 -18.18
C ILE A 107 0.68 2.17 -18.20
N PRO A 108 0.04 3.19 -18.76
CA PRO A 108 0.57 4.54 -18.72
C PRO A 108 0.65 4.97 -17.25
N GLN A 109 1.87 5.15 -16.77
CA GLN A 109 2.11 5.98 -15.61
C GLN A 109 1.99 7.40 -16.14
N CYS A 110 1.10 8.18 -15.54
CA CYS A 110 0.84 9.57 -15.90
C CYS A 110 2.13 10.38 -15.93
#